data_AF-A0A8U8BHR2-F1
#
_entry.id   AF-A0A8U8BHR2-F1
#
_cell.length_a   1.000
_cell.length_b   1.000
_cell.length_c   1.000
_cell.angle_alpha   90.00
_cell.angle_beta   90.00
_cell.angle_gamma   90.00
#
_symmetry.space_group_name_H-M   'P 1'
#
loop_
_entity.id
_entity.type
_entity.pdbx_description
1 polymer ?
#
loop_
_entity_poly.entity_id
_entity_poly.type
_entity_poly.pdbx_seq_one_letter_code
_entity_poly.pdbx_strand_id
1 'polypeptide(L)'
;MDGSTLPGPWRSVEGRPRPSHTWLCDIPAPPTESPAHLEVTWAPDSALHEVTLLPGEAEAWWQEPIVERELFWPELGVAEAQVLQDQVQMCQELLELEPQSRGCLLTLALLLAVLEPRGRAREIREHLGSLREADPLRAGFVADVRSRFEAALAVLGAGERLSLSNKGLSSVPLLERMAALSRLELAGNELRALPAALGALRRLRELDLSDNHVTEVGVAPPLPRLRLLRLDRNRKGWDGLGWTGIYWFILGWTGTDWDGTGMDWDGLGYDGMGLGWGGTGM
;
A
#
# COMPACT_ATOMS: atom_id res chain seq x y z
N MET A 1 0.29 -19.09 21.17
CA MET A 1 1.63 -18.66 21.61
C MET A 1 2.23 -19.78 22.43
N ASP A 2 3.34 -20.35 21.97
CA ASP A 2 4.03 -21.48 22.61
C ASP A 2 3.07 -22.64 22.98
N GLY A 3 2.20 -23.01 22.03
CA GLY A 3 1.19 -24.06 22.19
C GLY A 3 -0.04 -23.68 23.04
N SER A 4 -0.08 -22.48 23.63
CA SER A 4 -1.23 -21.99 24.41
C SER A 4 -2.13 -21.06 23.59
N THR A 5 -3.44 -21.25 23.70
CA THR A 5 -4.45 -20.36 23.11
C THR A 5 -4.53 -19.05 23.90
N LEU A 6 -4.39 -17.92 23.21
CA LEU A 6 -4.52 -16.61 23.83
C LEU A 6 -5.99 -16.15 23.82
N PRO A 7 -6.56 -15.73 24.98
CA PRO A 7 -7.88 -15.11 25.02
C PRO A 7 -7.79 -13.64 24.59
N GLY A 8 -8.70 -13.18 23.73
CA GLY A 8 -8.77 -11.77 23.38
C GLY A 8 -9.61 -11.50 22.13
N PRO A 9 -10.30 -10.35 22.06
CA PRO A 9 -11.03 -9.98 20.86
C PRO A 9 -10.07 -9.49 19.78
N TRP A 10 -10.26 -9.96 18.56
CA TRP A 10 -9.70 -9.32 17.38
C TRP A 10 -10.38 -7.96 17.17
N ARG A 11 -9.58 -6.92 16.90
CA ARG A 11 -10.08 -5.58 16.58
C ARG A 11 -9.61 -5.13 15.21
N SER A 12 -10.49 -4.48 14.46
CA SER A 12 -10.11 -3.78 13.25
C SER A 12 -9.31 -2.52 13.63
N VAL A 13 -8.39 -2.11 12.76
CA VAL A 13 -7.58 -0.90 12.97
C VAL A 13 -8.45 0.36 12.93
N GLU A 14 -9.61 0.30 12.26
CA GLU A 14 -10.55 1.41 12.09
C GLU A 14 -11.53 1.60 13.27
N GLY A 15 -11.42 0.79 14.32
CA GLY A 15 -12.21 0.95 15.56
C GLY A 15 -13.72 0.68 15.41
N ARG A 16 -14.17 0.15 14.26
CA ARG A 16 -15.58 -0.21 13.99
C ARG A 16 -15.67 -1.64 13.46
N PRO A 17 -16.77 -2.38 13.73
CA PRO A 17 -17.01 -3.70 13.16
C PRO A 17 -17.33 -3.57 11.67
N ARG A 18 -16.28 -3.45 10.85
CA ARG A 18 -16.33 -3.43 9.38
C ARG A 18 -15.32 -4.45 8.84
N PRO A 19 -15.54 -4.99 7.62
CA PRO A 19 -14.53 -5.78 6.94
C PRO A 19 -13.21 -4.99 6.86
N SER A 20 -12.13 -5.63 7.27
CA SER A 20 -10.79 -5.04 7.30
C SER A 20 -9.79 -6.07 6.78
N HIS A 21 -8.79 -5.61 6.04
CA HIS A 21 -7.63 -6.41 5.66
C HIS A 21 -6.60 -6.51 6.80
N THR A 22 -6.79 -5.77 7.89
CA THR A 22 -5.88 -5.75 9.03
C THR A 22 -6.64 -5.91 10.35
N TRP A 23 -6.25 -6.91 11.12
CA TRP A 23 -6.81 -7.23 12.42
C TRP A 23 -5.70 -7.28 13.46
N LEU A 24 -5.98 -6.76 14.65
CA LEU A 24 -5.03 -6.70 15.75
C LEU A 24 -5.56 -7.50 16.94
N CYS A 25 -4.64 -8.12 17.67
CA CYS A 25 -4.89 -8.78 18.93
C CYS A 25 -3.78 -8.35 19.91
N ASP A 26 -4.15 -8.06 21.16
CA ASP A 26 -3.14 -7.85 22.20
C ASP A 26 -2.63 -9.19 22.68
N ILE A 27 -1.32 -9.31 22.78
CA ILE A 27 -0.65 -10.51 23.30
C ILE A 27 0.05 -10.16 24.62
N PRO A 28 0.16 -11.11 25.56
CA PRO A 28 0.99 -10.92 26.75
C PRO A 28 2.45 -10.64 26.36
N ALA A 29 3.19 -9.98 27.25
CA ALA A 29 4.60 -9.70 27.00
C ALA A 29 5.38 -11.00 26.75
N PRO A 30 6.12 -11.12 25.62
CA PRO A 30 6.87 -12.31 25.30
C PRO A 30 8.07 -12.49 26.26
N PRO A 31 8.53 -13.73 26.47
CA PRO A 31 9.73 -14.01 27.27
C PRO A 31 10.97 -13.30 26.69
N THR A 32 11.85 -12.81 27.58
CA THR A 32 13.06 -12.07 27.19
C THR A 32 14.26 -12.98 26.87
N GLU A 33 14.30 -14.19 27.42
CA GLU A 33 15.45 -15.09 27.35
C GLU A 33 15.25 -16.28 26.41
N SER A 34 14.03 -16.52 25.92
CA SER A 34 13.69 -17.62 25.01
C SER A 34 12.85 -17.13 23.83
N PRO A 35 12.92 -17.80 22.66
CA PRO A 35 12.04 -17.49 21.55
C PRO A 35 10.56 -17.62 21.96
N ALA A 36 9.71 -16.77 21.38
CA ALA A 36 8.27 -16.85 21.51
C ALA A 36 7.66 -17.24 20.15
N HIS A 37 6.98 -18.38 20.09
CA HIS A 37 6.34 -18.90 18.90
C HIS A 37 4.87 -18.46 18.85
N LEU A 38 4.50 -17.72 17.81
CA LEU A 38 3.17 -17.21 17.58
C LEU A 38 2.55 -17.91 16.38
N GLU A 39 1.36 -18.45 16.58
CA GLU A 39 0.58 -19.16 15.58
C GLU A 39 -0.78 -18.45 15.44
N VAL A 40 -1.19 -18.19 14.21
CA VAL A 40 -2.47 -17.60 13.87
C VAL A 40 -3.17 -18.51 12.89
N THR A 41 -4.41 -18.88 13.21
CA THR A 41 -5.27 -19.68 12.35
C THR A 41 -6.48 -18.86 11.90
N TRP A 42 -6.83 -18.99 10.63
CA TRP A 42 -8.05 -18.43 10.07
C TRP A 42 -9.09 -19.54 9.92
N ALA A 43 -10.20 -19.47 10.66
CA ALA A 43 -11.15 -20.58 10.75
C ALA A 43 -11.74 -21.08 9.41
N PRO A 44 -12.05 -20.22 8.42
CA PRO A 44 -12.62 -20.64 7.14
C PRO A 44 -11.80 -21.63 6.31
N ASP A 45 -10.46 -21.52 6.32
CA ASP A 45 -9.56 -22.37 5.54
C ASP A 45 -8.58 -23.16 6.42
N SER A 46 -8.58 -22.90 7.73
CA SER A 46 -7.61 -23.46 8.69
C SER A 46 -6.15 -23.21 8.27
N ALA A 47 -5.90 -22.16 7.48
CA ALA A 47 -4.55 -21.76 7.14
C ALA A 47 -3.81 -21.38 8.42
N LEU A 48 -2.67 -22.03 8.65
CA LEU A 48 -1.80 -21.80 9.79
C LEU A 48 -0.67 -20.87 9.35
N HIS A 49 -0.54 -19.75 10.04
CA HIS A 49 0.52 -18.78 9.85
C HIS A 49 1.34 -18.68 11.12
N GLU A 50 2.65 -18.86 11.00
CA GLU A 50 3.55 -18.94 12.14
C GLU A 50 4.64 -17.88 12.05
N VAL A 51 5.00 -17.33 13.20
CA VAL A 51 6.11 -16.39 13.33
C VAL A 51 6.80 -16.60 14.68
N THR A 52 8.13 -16.52 14.68
CA THR A 52 8.94 -16.67 15.90
C THR A 52 9.61 -15.35 16.24
N LEU A 53 9.34 -14.82 17.43
CA LEU A 53 10.06 -13.70 18.00
C LEU A 53 11.29 -14.22 18.75
N LEU A 54 12.49 -13.82 18.31
CA LEU A 54 13.74 -14.24 18.94
C LEU A 54 14.07 -13.36 20.17
N PRO A 55 14.83 -13.89 21.16
CA PRO A 55 15.31 -13.11 22.29
C PRO A 55 16.06 -11.85 21.85
N GLY A 56 15.69 -10.70 22.42
CA GLY A 56 16.30 -9.41 22.10
C GLY A 56 15.77 -8.74 20.82
N GLU A 57 14.96 -9.42 20.01
CA GLU A 57 14.28 -8.80 18.88
C GLU A 57 13.05 -8.01 19.35
N ALA A 58 12.85 -6.83 18.77
CA ALA A 58 11.67 -6.00 19.05
C ALA A 58 10.45 -6.40 18.22
N GLU A 59 10.65 -7.20 17.18
CA GLU A 59 9.62 -7.59 16.23
C GLU A 59 9.97 -8.88 15.49
N ALA A 60 8.94 -9.62 15.10
CA ALA A 60 9.03 -10.68 14.12
C ALA A 60 7.82 -10.59 13.20
N TRP A 61 7.98 -11.04 11.96
CA TRP A 61 6.93 -10.98 10.96
C TRP A 61 6.96 -12.20 10.07
N TRP A 62 5.80 -12.49 9.52
CA TRP A 62 5.61 -13.47 8.46
C TRP A 62 4.79 -12.81 7.37
N GLN A 63 5.12 -13.11 6.12
CA GLN A 63 4.35 -12.68 4.97
C GLN A 63 4.14 -13.88 4.07
N GLU A 64 2.91 -14.04 3.60
CA GLU A 64 2.60 -15.05 2.60
C GLU A 64 3.50 -14.87 1.37
N PRO A 65 4.09 -15.95 0.82
CA PRO A 65 4.83 -15.88 -0.42
C PRO A 65 4.00 -15.24 -1.51
N ILE A 66 4.54 -14.21 -2.15
CA ILE A 66 3.89 -13.54 -3.26
C ILE A 66 3.95 -14.46 -4.48
N VAL A 67 2.78 -14.91 -4.94
CA VAL A 67 2.68 -15.72 -6.15
C VAL A 67 2.37 -14.83 -7.34
N GLU A 68 3.25 -14.82 -8.34
CA GLU A 68 3.16 -13.88 -9.48
C GLU A 68 1.83 -13.93 -10.22
N ARG A 69 1.32 -15.13 -10.49
CA ARG A 69 0.02 -15.33 -11.16
C ARG A 69 -1.19 -14.79 -10.41
N GLU A 70 -1.09 -14.56 -9.10
CA GLU A 70 -2.21 -14.08 -8.27
C GLU A 70 -2.31 -12.55 -8.26
N LEU A 71 -1.25 -11.85 -8.66
CA LEU A 71 -1.21 -10.39 -8.67
C LEU A 71 -1.95 -9.80 -9.87
N PHE A 72 -1.83 -10.45 -11.02
CA PHE A 72 -2.38 -9.98 -12.29
C PHE A 72 -3.66 -10.74 -12.62
N TRP A 73 -4.81 -10.06 -12.48
CA TRP A 73 -6.13 -10.53 -12.88
C TRP A 73 -6.34 -12.04 -12.65
N PRO A 74 -6.41 -12.47 -11.38
CA PRO A 74 -6.43 -13.89 -11.02
C PRO A 74 -7.56 -14.68 -11.69
N GLU A 75 -8.64 -14.01 -12.09
CA GLU A 75 -9.74 -14.60 -12.84
C GLU A 75 -9.31 -15.12 -14.23
N LEU A 76 -8.34 -14.46 -14.87
CA LEU A 76 -7.78 -14.87 -16.17
C LEU A 76 -6.70 -15.95 -16.03
N GLY A 77 -6.05 -16.03 -14.87
CA GLY A 77 -4.99 -17.01 -14.58
C GLY A 77 -5.45 -18.47 -14.52
N VAL A 78 -6.76 -18.73 -14.57
CA VAL A 78 -7.35 -20.08 -14.57
C VAL A 78 -7.39 -20.70 -15.97
N ALA A 79 -7.23 -19.90 -17.02
CA ALA A 79 -7.27 -20.38 -18.40
C ALA A 79 -5.98 -21.07 -18.85
N GLU A 80 -6.08 -21.94 -19.87
CA GLU A 80 -4.90 -22.57 -20.48
C GLU A 80 -4.02 -21.54 -21.20
N ALA A 81 -2.71 -21.60 -20.98
CA ALA A 81 -1.75 -20.62 -21.51
C ALA A 81 -1.81 -20.51 -23.05
N GLN A 82 -2.03 -21.61 -23.75
CA GLN A 82 -2.16 -21.62 -25.22
C GLN A 82 -3.36 -20.81 -25.68
N VAL A 83 -4.51 -20.97 -25.02
CA VAL A 83 -5.74 -20.23 -25.35
C VAL A 83 -5.51 -18.73 -25.18
N LEU A 84 -4.84 -18.32 -24.11
CA LEU A 84 -4.51 -16.90 -23.88
C LEU A 84 -3.55 -16.37 -24.96
N GLN A 85 -2.58 -17.16 -25.40
CA GLN A 85 -1.65 -16.79 -26.48
C GLN A 85 -2.37 -16.63 -27.82
N ASP A 86 -3.31 -17.53 -28.15
CA ASP A 86 -4.11 -17.42 -29.36
C ASP A 86 -4.97 -16.14 -29.35
N GLN A 87 -5.51 -15.77 -28.17
CA GLN A 87 -6.23 -14.50 -28.01
C GLN A 87 -5.33 -13.27 -28.14
N VAL A 88 -4.07 -13.35 -27.68
CA VAL A 88 -3.08 -12.29 -27.90
C VAL A 88 -2.86 -12.07 -29.38
N GLN A 89 -2.62 -13.13 -30.15
CA GLN A 89 -2.42 -13.03 -31.60
C GLN A 89 -3.64 -12.41 -32.29
N MET A 90 -4.85 -12.87 -31.95
CA MET A 90 -6.09 -12.31 -32.50
C MET A 90 -6.24 -10.82 -32.20
N CYS A 91 -5.95 -10.39 -30.96
CA CYS A 91 -6.01 -8.97 -30.59
C CYS A 91 -4.99 -8.13 -31.37
N GLN A 92 -3.79 -8.67 -31.63
CA GLN A 92 -2.77 -7.98 -32.42
C GLN A 92 -3.22 -7.79 -33.87
N GLU A 93 -3.73 -8.85 -34.52
CA GLU A 93 -4.26 -8.77 -35.89
C GLU A 93 -5.44 -7.77 -35.99
N LEU A 94 -6.34 -7.75 -34.99
CA LEU A 94 -7.43 -6.78 -34.94
C LEU A 94 -6.93 -5.34 -34.78
N LEU A 95 -5.85 -5.10 -34.03
CA LEU A 95 -5.27 -3.77 -33.88
C LEU A 95 -4.54 -3.28 -35.12
N GLU A 96 -4.07 -4.18 -36.00
CA GLU A 96 -3.56 -3.78 -37.32
C GLU A 96 -4.67 -3.20 -38.20
N LEU A 97 -5.89 -3.75 -38.08
CA LEU A 97 -7.07 -3.26 -38.82
C LEU A 97 -7.68 -2.01 -38.16
N GLU A 98 -7.78 -2.01 -36.84
CA GLU A 98 -8.38 -0.94 -36.04
C GLU A 98 -7.46 -0.54 -34.85
N PRO A 99 -6.45 0.32 -35.09
CA PRO A 99 -5.43 0.64 -34.07
C PRO A 99 -5.95 1.30 -32.78
N GLN A 100 -7.14 1.90 -32.85
CA GLN A 100 -7.78 2.60 -31.74
C GLN A 100 -8.92 1.77 -31.13
N SER A 101 -8.98 0.45 -31.43
CA SER A 101 -10.00 -0.44 -30.88
C SER A 101 -9.81 -0.61 -29.37
N ARG A 102 -10.65 0.11 -28.62
CA ARG A 102 -10.60 0.18 -27.15
C ARG A 102 -10.67 -1.19 -26.48
N GLY A 103 -11.51 -2.08 -27.02
CA GLY A 103 -11.67 -3.44 -26.52
C GLY A 103 -10.38 -4.24 -26.71
N CYS A 104 -9.81 -4.20 -27.91
CA CYS A 104 -8.58 -4.94 -28.23
C CYS A 104 -7.38 -4.43 -27.43
N LEU A 105 -7.22 -3.10 -27.29
CA LEU A 105 -6.14 -2.50 -26.50
C LEU A 105 -6.21 -2.93 -25.02
N LEU A 106 -7.40 -2.91 -24.42
CA LEU A 106 -7.58 -3.35 -23.04
C LEU A 106 -7.34 -4.86 -22.91
N THR A 107 -7.99 -5.67 -23.75
CA THR A 107 -7.85 -7.14 -23.70
C THR A 107 -6.41 -7.56 -23.89
N LEU A 108 -5.71 -6.99 -24.87
CA LEU A 108 -4.30 -7.28 -25.11
C LEU A 108 -3.44 -6.93 -23.89
N ALA A 109 -3.60 -5.73 -23.33
CA ALA A 109 -2.85 -5.34 -22.13
C ALA A 109 -3.07 -6.31 -20.95
N LEU A 110 -4.31 -6.77 -20.73
CA LEU A 110 -4.65 -7.73 -19.68
C LEU A 110 -4.04 -9.11 -19.93
N LEU A 111 -4.14 -9.62 -21.16
CA LEU A 111 -3.58 -10.93 -21.52
C LEU A 111 -2.05 -10.95 -21.37
N LEU A 112 -1.37 -9.90 -21.84
CA LEU A 112 0.08 -9.76 -21.71
C LEU A 112 0.50 -9.67 -20.23
N ALA A 113 -0.29 -8.99 -19.40
CA ALA A 113 -0.04 -8.90 -17.96
C ALA A 113 -0.19 -10.24 -17.22
N VAL A 114 -1.05 -11.14 -17.71
CA VAL A 114 -1.22 -12.48 -17.14
C VAL A 114 -0.12 -13.43 -17.61
N LEU A 115 0.28 -13.35 -18.89
CA LEU A 115 1.23 -14.28 -19.50
C LEU A 115 2.70 -13.94 -19.19
N GLU A 116 3.09 -12.68 -19.39
CA GLU A 116 4.49 -12.25 -19.31
C GLU A 116 4.62 -10.81 -18.75
N PRO A 117 4.10 -10.53 -17.53
CA PRO A 117 3.97 -9.17 -17.01
C PRO A 117 5.29 -8.39 -17.00
N ARG A 118 6.37 -9.04 -16.56
CA ARG A 118 7.72 -8.44 -16.51
C ARG A 118 8.35 -8.32 -17.90
N GLY A 119 8.26 -9.38 -18.71
CA GLY A 119 8.87 -9.44 -20.04
C GLY A 119 8.25 -8.46 -21.04
N ARG A 120 6.94 -8.19 -20.90
CA ARG A 120 6.17 -7.33 -21.80
C ARG A 120 5.68 -6.04 -21.16
N ALA A 121 6.28 -5.63 -20.03
CA ALA A 121 5.85 -4.45 -19.29
C ALA A 121 5.85 -3.16 -20.11
N ARG A 122 6.77 -3.02 -21.08
CA ARG A 122 6.79 -1.88 -21.98
C ARG A 122 5.59 -1.88 -22.93
N GLU A 123 5.35 -3.00 -23.59
CA GLU A 123 4.23 -3.18 -24.52
C GLU A 123 2.88 -2.94 -23.81
N ILE A 124 2.72 -3.47 -22.59
CA ILE A 124 1.52 -3.26 -21.77
C ILE A 124 1.29 -1.76 -21.50
N ARG A 125 2.35 -1.02 -21.11
CA ARG A 125 2.25 0.44 -20.88
C ARG A 125 1.88 1.20 -22.14
N GLU A 126 2.45 0.81 -23.29
CA GLU A 126 2.15 1.42 -24.58
C GLU A 126 0.67 1.20 -24.95
N HIS A 127 0.15 -0.03 -24.82
CA HIS A 127 -1.27 -0.32 -25.09
C HIS A 127 -2.21 0.41 -24.13
N LEU A 128 -1.88 0.51 -22.84
CA LEU A 128 -2.66 1.30 -21.87
C LEU A 128 -2.59 2.81 -22.18
N GLY A 129 -1.46 3.30 -22.71
CA GLY A 129 -1.31 4.66 -23.21
C GLY A 129 -2.25 4.92 -24.39
N SER A 130 -2.18 4.08 -25.42
CA SER A 130 -3.07 4.13 -26.58
C SER A 130 -4.55 4.00 -26.19
N LEU A 131 -4.88 3.13 -25.22
CA LEU A 131 -6.25 2.98 -24.73
C LEU A 131 -6.78 4.27 -24.08
N ARG A 132 -5.93 4.96 -23.31
CA ARG A 132 -6.29 6.24 -22.70
C ARG A 132 -6.57 7.32 -23.75
N GLU A 133 -5.82 7.31 -24.85
CA GLU A 133 -6.04 8.22 -25.99
C GLU A 133 -7.29 7.86 -26.78
N ALA A 134 -7.53 6.56 -27.02
CA ALA A 134 -8.70 6.03 -27.72
C ALA A 134 -10.02 6.26 -26.95
N ASP A 135 -9.95 6.33 -25.61
CA ASP A 135 -11.10 6.48 -24.71
C ASP A 135 -10.87 7.50 -23.58
N PRO A 136 -10.86 8.80 -23.92
CA PRO A 136 -10.61 9.85 -22.93
C PRO A 136 -11.69 9.93 -21.85
N LEU A 137 -12.91 9.45 -22.14
CA LEU A 137 -14.02 9.42 -21.17
C LEU A 137 -13.77 8.41 -20.03
N ARG A 138 -12.96 7.37 -20.29
CA ARG A 138 -12.56 6.36 -19.30
C ARG A 138 -11.10 6.52 -18.84
N ALA A 139 -10.48 7.68 -19.05
CA ALA A 139 -9.08 7.89 -18.70
C ALA A 139 -8.74 7.58 -17.24
N GLY A 140 -9.66 7.86 -16.30
CA GLY A 140 -9.50 7.50 -14.88
C GLY A 140 -9.44 5.98 -14.65
N PHE A 141 -10.34 5.23 -15.27
CA PHE A 141 -10.30 3.76 -15.23
C PHE A 141 -8.99 3.21 -15.79
N VAL A 142 -8.53 3.73 -16.92
CA VAL A 142 -7.25 3.28 -17.54
C VAL A 142 -6.07 3.63 -16.64
N ALA A 143 -6.08 4.79 -15.96
CA ALA A 143 -5.06 5.16 -14.98
C ALA A 143 -5.05 4.20 -13.78
N ASP A 144 -6.21 3.77 -13.28
CA ASP A 144 -6.30 2.79 -12.19
C ASP A 144 -5.81 1.41 -12.62
N VAL A 145 -6.16 0.96 -13.84
CA VAL A 145 -5.63 -0.30 -14.42
C VAL A 145 -4.09 -0.24 -14.53
N ARG A 146 -3.54 0.87 -15.03
CA ARG A 146 -2.09 1.09 -15.09
C ARG A 146 -1.48 1.10 -13.69
N SER A 147 -2.12 1.76 -12.73
CA SER A 147 -1.65 1.83 -11.35
C SER A 147 -1.59 0.45 -10.70
N ARG A 148 -2.62 -0.37 -10.92
CA ARG A 148 -2.63 -1.77 -10.48
C ARG A 148 -1.50 -2.57 -11.11
N PHE A 149 -1.27 -2.40 -12.41
CA PHE A 149 -0.20 -3.09 -13.11
C PHE A 149 1.20 -2.73 -12.55
N GLU A 150 1.49 -1.45 -12.34
CA GLU A 150 2.77 -1.02 -11.75
C GLU A 150 2.93 -1.50 -10.30
N ALA A 151 1.87 -1.43 -9.50
CA ALA A 151 1.90 -1.93 -8.13
C ALA A 151 2.16 -3.45 -8.10
N ALA A 152 1.50 -4.22 -8.96
CA ALA A 152 1.72 -5.66 -9.07
C ALA A 152 3.16 -6.01 -9.49
N LEU A 153 3.73 -5.30 -10.47
CA LEU A 153 5.14 -5.48 -10.83
C LEU A 153 6.10 -5.17 -9.67
N ALA A 154 5.79 -4.14 -8.89
CA ALA A 154 6.62 -3.71 -7.77
C ALA A 154 6.53 -4.66 -6.57
N VAL A 155 5.35 -5.24 -6.32
CA VAL A 155 5.11 -6.26 -5.29
C VAL A 155 6.01 -7.49 -5.55
N LEU A 156 6.24 -7.85 -6.82
CA LEU A 156 7.14 -8.94 -7.19
C LEU A 156 8.61 -8.62 -6.85
N GLY A 157 9.01 -8.97 -5.63
CA GLY A 157 10.35 -8.69 -5.11
C GLY A 157 10.41 -7.49 -4.17
N ALA A 158 9.25 -7.01 -3.70
CA ALA A 158 9.20 -6.03 -2.62
C ALA A 158 9.88 -6.60 -1.36
N GLY A 159 10.93 -5.92 -0.92
CA GLY A 159 11.58 -6.17 0.36
C GLY A 159 11.07 -5.19 1.41
N GLU A 160 11.97 -4.69 2.25
CA GLU A 160 11.62 -3.65 3.24
C GLU A 160 11.49 -2.25 2.63
N ARG A 161 12.00 -2.04 1.42
CA ARG A 161 11.96 -0.75 0.73
C ARG A 161 11.35 -0.92 -0.64
N LEU A 162 10.40 -0.05 -0.97
CA LEU A 162 9.77 -0.01 -2.28
C LEU A 162 9.70 1.41 -2.80
N SER A 163 10.12 1.58 -4.06
CA SER A 163 9.98 2.83 -4.79
C SER A 163 9.07 2.66 -6.00
N LEU A 164 7.98 3.43 -5.99
CA LEU A 164 6.96 3.54 -7.01
C LEU A 164 6.90 4.99 -7.53
N SER A 165 8.00 5.74 -7.39
CA SER A 165 8.08 7.14 -7.78
C SER A 165 8.01 7.32 -9.31
N ASN A 166 7.37 8.40 -9.75
CA ASN A 166 7.25 8.79 -11.16
C ASN A 166 6.58 7.72 -12.06
N LYS A 167 5.52 7.08 -11.57
CA LYS A 167 4.76 6.05 -12.30
C LYS A 167 3.38 6.53 -12.76
N GLY A 168 3.02 7.79 -12.46
CA GLY A 168 1.72 8.35 -12.77
C GLY A 168 0.59 7.57 -12.09
N LEU A 169 0.79 7.14 -10.85
CA LEU A 169 -0.19 6.36 -10.10
C LEU A 169 -1.37 7.24 -9.65
N SER A 170 -2.59 6.83 -9.97
CA SER A 170 -3.83 7.40 -9.41
C SER A 170 -4.27 6.70 -8.12
N SER A 171 -3.81 5.46 -7.92
CA SER A 171 -4.05 4.63 -6.74
C SER A 171 -2.84 3.71 -6.48
N VAL A 172 -2.77 3.13 -5.28
CA VAL A 172 -1.74 2.14 -4.93
C VAL A 172 -2.44 0.91 -4.34
N PRO A 173 -2.93 -0.01 -5.19
CA PRO A 173 -3.51 -1.26 -4.70
C PRO A 173 -2.41 -2.21 -4.23
N LEU A 174 -2.79 -3.33 -3.63
CA LEU A 174 -1.88 -4.42 -3.21
C LEU A 174 -0.93 -4.04 -2.05
N LEU A 175 -1.15 -2.92 -1.36
CA LEU A 175 -0.38 -2.55 -0.17
C LEU A 175 -0.49 -3.60 0.94
N GLU A 176 -1.63 -4.26 1.03
CA GLU A 176 -1.86 -5.37 1.96
C GLU A 176 -0.94 -6.58 1.72
N ARG A 177 -0.37 -6.70 0.51
CA ARG A 177 0.59 -7.76 0.15
C ARG A 177 2.03 -7.42 0.53
N MET A 178 2.27 -6.25 1.13
CA MET A 178 3.61 -5.71 1.39
C MET A 178 3.82 -5.37 2.87
N ALA A 179 3.36 -6.25 3.77
CA ALA A 179 3.40 -6.04 5.22
C ALA A 179 4.82 -5.84 5.79
N ALA A 180 5.85 -6.32 5.09
CA ALA A 180 7.25 -6.16 5.48
C ALA A 180 7.83 -4.75 5.20
N LEU A 181 7.13 -3.88 4.47
CA LEU A 181 7.67 -2.56 4.10
C LEU A 181 7.94 -1.66 5.31
N SER A 182 9.16 -1.11 5.33
CA SER A 182 9.60 -0.07 6.25
C SER A 182 9.79 1.29 5.55
N ARG A 183 10.01 1.32 4.24
CA ARG A 183 10.05 2.55 3.42
C ARG A 183 9.23 2.41 2.15
N LEU A 184 8.36 3.39 1.90
CA LEU A 184 7.54 3.47 0.68
C LEU A 184 7.70 4.85 0.04
N GLU A 185 8.22 4.87 -1.19
CA GLU A 185 8.37 6.09 -1.98
C GLU A 185 7.32 6.12 -3.10
N LEU A 186 6.47 7.14 -3.07
CA LEU A 186 5.38 7.38 -4.02
C LEU A 186 5.50 8.77 -4.66
N ALA A 187 6.70 9.37 -4.63
CA ALA A 187 6.90 10.72 -5.10
C ALA A 187 6.63 10.87 -6.61
N GLY A 188 6.06 11.99 -7.04
CA GLY A 188 5.86 12.27 -8.46
C GLY A 188 4.75 11.43 -9.10
N ASN A 189 3.66 11.19 -8.38
CA ASN A 189 2.49 10.46 -8.86
C ASN A 189 1.25 11.36 -8.92
N GLU A 190 0.09 10.79 -9.25
CA GLU A 190 -1.17 11.54 -9.42
C GLU A 190 -2.15 11.27 -8.25
N LEU A 191 -1.62 10.83 -7.08
CA LEU A 191 -2.44 10.44 -5.93
C LEU A 191 -3.17 11.65 -5.35
N ARG A 192 -4.48 11.50 -5.10
CA ARG A 192 -5.34 12.57 -4.55
C ARG A 192 -5.68 12.40 -3.08
N ALA A 193 -5.47 11.20 -2.55
CA ALA A 193 -5.71 10.83 -1.16
C ALA A 193 -4.73 9.74 -0.75
N LEU A 194 -4.59 9.51 0.55
CA LEU A 194 -3.84 8.36 1.05
C LEU A 194 -4.60 7.06 0.69
N PRO A 195 -3.91 6.01 0.22
CA PRO A 195 -4.52 4.70 0.03
C PRO A 195 -5.06 4.15 1.35
N ALA A 196 -6.33 3.71 1.36
CA ALA A 196 -6.95 3.13 2.57
C ALA A 196 -6.18 1.92 3.11
N ALA A 197 -5.58 1.13 2.20
CA ALA A 197 -4.78 -0.04 2.54
C ALA A 197 -3.41 0.28 3.18
N LEU A 198 -3.01 1.55 3.31
CA LEU A 198 -1.79 1.92 4.04
C LEU A 198 -1.76 1.36 5.47
N GLY A 199 -2.93 1.16 6.09
CA GLY A 199 -3.04 0.59 7.44
C GLY A 199 -2.46 -0.82 7.58
N ALA A 200 -2.34 -1.56 6.48
CA ALA A 200 -1.70 -2.85 6.45
C ALA A 200 -0.17 -2.75 6.63
N LEU A 201 0.44 -1.60 6.33
CA LEU A 201 1.88 -1.37 6.41
C LEU A 201 2.31 -1.02 7.85
N ARG A 202 2.09 -1.93 8.78
CA ARG A 202 2.33 -1.73 10.22
C ARG A 202 3.80 -1.49 10.58
N ARG A 203 4.72 -1.84 9.68
CA ARG A 203 6.17 -1.65 9.82
C ARG A 203 6.69 -0.39 9.13
N LEU A 204 5.84 0.35 8.43
CA LEU A 204 6.23 1.53 7.67
C LEU A 204 6.79 2.60 8.61
N ARG A 205 8.03 3.00 8.35
CA ARG A 205 8.76 4.04 9.06
C ARG A 205 8.87 5.32 8.24
N GLU A 206 8.94 5.18 6.93
CA GLU A 206 9.12 6.30 6.02
C GLU A 206 8.15 6.21 4.84
N LEU A 207 7.38 7.27 4.64
CA LEU A 207 6.43 7.42 3.53
C LEU A 207 6.70 8.73 2.81
N ASP A 208 7.03 8.64 1.53
CA ASP A 208 7.17 9.81 0.66
C ASP A 208 6.00 9.89 -0.30
N LEU A 209 5.15 10.91 -0.13
CA LEU A 209 4.03 11.26 -0.99
C LEU A 209 4.25 12.62 -1.67
N SER A 210 5.50 13.09 -1.75
CA SER A 210 5.82 14.38 -2.37
C SER A 210 5.42 14.41 -3.85
N ASP A 211 5.20 15.60 -4.41
CA ASP A 211 4.86 15.76 -5.84
C ASP A 211 3.64 14.93 -6.26
N ASN A 212 2.58 14.99 -5.46
CA ASN A 212 1.29 14.37 -5.76
C ASN A 212 0.17 15.44 -5.77
N HIS A 213 -1.08 14.99 -5.73
CA HIS A 213 -2.27 15.84 -5.71
C HIS A 213 -3.10 15.63 -4.43
N VAL A 214 -2.47 15.19 -3.34
CA VAL A 214 -3.13 14.91 -2.06
C VAL A 214 -3.67 16.22 -1.49
N THR A 215 -4.99 16.34 -1.44
CA THR A 215 -5.67 17.52 -0.88
C THR A 215 -6.10 17.30 0.56
N GLU A 216 -6.35 16.06 0.95
CA GLU A 216 -6.75 15.66 2.29
C GLU A 216 -6.10 14.33 2.67
N VAL A 217 -5.72 14.20 3.94
CA VAL A 217 -5.18 12.96 4.50
C VAL A 217 -6.31 12.06 5.04
N GLY A 218 -7.52 12.62 5.20
CA GLY A 218 -8.69 11.93 5.72
C GLY A 218 -8.46 11.33 7.11
N VAL A 219 -9.23 10.29 7.45
CA VAL A 219 -8.90 9.41 8.58
C VAL A 219 -7.80 8.48 8.12
N ALA A 220 -6.56 8.94 8.23
CA ALA A 220 -5.41 8.08 7.95
C ALA A 220 -5.52 6.80 8.79
N PRO A 221 -5.27 5.62 8.22
CA PRO A 221 -5.20 4.43 9.03
C PRO A 221 -4.02 4.58 10.02
N PRO A 222 -4.13 4.07 11.25
CA PRO A 222 -3.03 4.08 12.21
C PRO A 222 -1.74 3.49 11.64
N LEU A 223 -0.68 4.31 11.59
CA LEU A 223 0.67 3.92 11.17
C LEU A 223 1.62 4.06 12.36
N PRO A 224 1.61 3.09 13.31
CA PRO A 224 2.17 3.24 14.65
C PRO A 224 3.70 3.40 14.69
N ARG A 225 4.38 3.20 13.56
CA ARG A 225 5.83 3.24 13.43
C ARG A 225 6.31 4.29 12.43
N LEU A 226 5.40 5.06 11.84
CA LEU A 226 5.76 6.09 10.89
C LEU A 226 6.54 7.19 11.61
N ARG A 227 7.77 7.41 11.15
CA ARG A 227 8.69 8.43 11.67
C ARG A 227 8.81 9.59 10.71
N LEU A 228 8.74 9.31 9.41
CA LEU A 228 8.88 10.31 8.36
C LEU A 228 7.71 10.23 7.39
N LEU A 229 7.00 11.36 7.25
CA LEU A 229 5.99 11.56 6.23
C LEU A 229 6.36 12.79 5.40
N ARG A 230 6.59 12.59 4.11
CA ARG A 230 6.83 13.70 3.17
C ARG A 230 5.57 13.94 2.34
N LEU A 231 5.09 15.19 2.33
CA LEU A 231 3.92 15.63 1.57
C LEU A 231 4.27 16.86 0.70
N ASP A 232 5.56 17.03 0.38
CA ASP A 232 6.05 18.24 -0.29
C ASP A 232 5.36 18.40 -1.65
N ARG A 233 5.10 19.63 -2.09
CA ARG A 233 4.52 19.88 -3.44
C ARG A 233 3.20 19.13 -3.74
N ASN A 234 2.36 18.92 -2.73
CA ASN A 234 0.96 18.51 -2.89
C ASN A 234 0.00 19.71 -3.04
N ARG A 235 -1.24 19.45 -3.49
CA ARG A 235 -2.27 20.48 -3.67
C ARG A 235 -2.89 20.86 -2.32
N LYS A 236 -2.24 21.80 -1.61
CA LYS A 236 -2.67 22.26 -0.27
C LYS A 236 -4.10 22.83 -0.30
N GLY A 237 -5.05 22.18 0.38
CA GLY A 237 -6.31 22.78 0.79
C GLY A 237 -6.09 23.60 2.05
N TRP A 238 -5.48 24.77 1.94
CA TRP A 238 -5.29 25.69 3.06
C TRP A 238 -6.52 26.59 3.18
N ASP A 239 -7.22 26.55 4.32
CA ASP A 239 -8.42 27.36 4.56
C ASP A 239 -8.15 28.60 5.46
N GLY A 240 -6.89 28.87 5.78
CA GLY A 240 -6.50 30.00 6.62
C GLY A 240 -6.55 29.76 8.13
N LEU A 241 -7.00 28.59 8.61
CA LEU A 241 -6.96 28.22 10.04
C LEU A 241 -6.08 26.97 10.31
N GLY A 242 -5.64 26.29 9.26
CA GLY A 242 -4.78 25.11 9.34
C GLY A 242 -5.01 24.19 8.13
N TRP A 243 -4.55 22.94 8.23
CA TRP A 243 -5.02 21.89 7.33
C TRP A 243 -6.39 21.42 7.82
N THR A 244 -7.43 21.47 6.99
CA THR A 244 -8.67 20.75 7.30
C THR A 244 -8.40 19.24 7.27
N GLY A 245 -8.59 18.55 8.39
CA GLY A 245 -8.64 17.09 8.43
C GLY A 245 -7.34 16.32 8.69
N ILE A 246 -6.20 16.98 8.95
CA ILE A 246 -5.02 16.28 9.49
C ILE A 246 -5.11 16.25 11.02
N TYR A 247 -5.69 15.18 11.55
CA TYR A 247 -5.65 14.89 12.99
C TYR A 247 -4.34 14.17 13.32
N TRP A 248 -3.28 14.92 13.62
CA TRP A 248 -1.96 14.37 13.99
C TRP A 248 -2.02 13.35 15.14
N PHE A 249 -3.00 13.46 16.03
CA PHE A 249 -3.26 12.52 17.12
C PHE A 249 -3.65 11.09 16.66
N ILE A 250 -4.19 10.91 15.46
CA ILE A 250 -4.66 9.60 14.97
C ILE A 250 -3.49 8.71 14.48
N LEU A 251 -2.36 9.31 14.11
CA LEU A 251 -1.19 8.60 13.61
C LEU A 251 -0.22 8.12 14.72
N GLY A 252 -0.48 8.43 16.00
CA GLY A 252 0.47 8.11 17.08
C GLY A 252 1.79 8.91 16.98
N TRP A 253 1.72 10.10 16.38
CA TRP A 253 2.87 10.96 16.11
C TRP A 253 3.21 11.80 17.36
N THR A 254 4.48 11.74 17.82
CA THR A 254 4.93 12.38 19.07
C THR A 254 5.89 13.57 18.88
N GLY A 255 6.02 14.16 17.67
CA GLY A 255 7.07 15.17 17.44
C GLY A 255 6.86 16.13 16.26
N THR A 256 6.21 17.26 16.59
CA THR A 256 6.26 18.67 16.12
C THR A 256 6.52 19.10 14.66
N ASP A 257 5.58 19.96 14.23
CA ASP A 257 5.48 20.97 13.17
C ASP A 257 6.26 20.87 11.85
N TRP A 258 5.49 21.02 10.77
CA TRP A 258 5.87 20.83 9.37
C TRP A 258 5.87 22.20 8.65
N ASP A 259 7.02 22.69 8.20
CA ASP A 259 7.12 23.93 7.38
C ASP A 259 7.16 23.65 5.86
N GLY A 260 7.09 22.38 5.45
CA GLY A 260 7.07 21.99 4.05
C GLY A 260 8.42 22.04 3.34
N THR A 261 9.53 21.94 4.07
CA THR A 261 10.85 21.72 3.45
C THR A 261 11.61 20.50 3.98
N GLY A 262 11.15 19.92 5.09
CA GLY A 262 11.69 18.70 5.70
C GLY A 262 13.03 18.94 6.39
N MET A 263 13.15 18.60 7.68
CA MET A 263 14.38 18.02 8.21
C MET A 263 14.24 17.43 9.62
N ASP A 264 15.28 16.64 9.90
CA ASP A 264 15.60 15.76 11.02
C ASP A 264 15.68 16.45 12.38
N TRP A 265 15.23 15.78 13.45
CA TRP A 265 15.40 16.24 14.83
C TRP A 265 16.05 15.12 15.65
N ASP A 266 17.35 14.90 15.41
CA ASP A 266 18.17 14.30 16.44
C ASP A 266 18.25 15.29 17.62
N GLY A 267 17.57 14.90 18.70
CA GLY A 267 17.70 15.51 20.02
C GLY A 267 16.52 16.39 20.41
N LEU A 268 15.47 15.78 20.95
CA LEU A 268 14.77 16.25 22.14
C LEU A 268 13.93 15.08 22.68
N GLY A 269 14.29 14.60 23.87
CA GLY A 269 13.58 13.52 24.56
C GLY A 269 12.18 13.96 24.96
N TYR A 270 11.21 13.05 24.78
CA TYR A 270 9.84 13.22 25.27
C TYR A 270 9.55 12.09 26.27
N ASP A 271 9.24 12.46 27.51
CA ASP A 271 9.06 11.59 28.68
C ASP A 271 7.60 11.27 29.01
N GLY A 272 6.67 11.65 28.14
CA GLY A 272 5.33 11.08 28.09
C GLY A 272 4.50 11.31 29.36
N MET A 273 4.11 12.56 29.66
CA MET A 273 2.88 12.85 30.41
C MET A 273 2.21 14.15 29.94
N GLY A 274 0.88 14.20 30.07
CA GLY A 274 -0.05 15.10 29.38
C GLY A 274 0.14 16.61 29.55
N LEU A 275 -0.37 17.36 28.56
CA LEU A 275 -0.39 18.82 28.51
C LEU A 275 -1.43 19.40 29.49
N GLY A 276 -0.95 19.96 30.60
CA GLY A 276 -1.68 20.94 31.40
C GLY A 276 -1.32 22.36 30.97
N TRP A 277 -2.31 23.16 30.59
CA TRP A 277 -2.12 24.57 30.24
C TRP A 277 -1.94 25.42 31.50
N GLY A 278 -0.73 25.90 31.75
CA GLY A 278 -0.45 26.97 32.71
C GLY A 278 -0.22 28.28 31.97
N GLY A 279 -1.27 29.08 31.79
CA GLY A 279 -1.15 30.43 31.26
C GLY A 279 -0.41 31.34 32.25
N THR A 280 0.59 32.06 31.79
CA THR A 280 1.16 33.21 32.50
C THR A 280 0.38 34.46 32.10
N GLY A 281 -0.41 34.97 33.05
CA GLY A 281 -0.97 36.31 32.98
C GLY A 281 -0.01 37.33 33.58
N MET A 282 0.11 38.45 32.86
CA MET A 282 0.84 39.71 33.12
C MET A 282 2.36 39.69 32.99
#